data_AF-A0A399ZUF5-F1
#
_entry.id   AF-A0A399ZUF5-F1
#
_cell.length_a   1.000
_cell.length_b   1.000
_cell.length_c   1.000
_cell.angle_alpha   90.00
_cell.angle_beta   90.00
_cell.angle_gamma   90.00
#
_symmetry.space_group_name_H-M   'P 1'
#
loop_
_entity.id
_entity.type
_entity.pdbx_description
1 polymer ?
#
loop_
_entity_poly.entity_id
_entity_poly.type
_entity_poly.pdbx_seq_one_letter_code
_entity_poly.pdbx_strand_id
1 'polypeptide(L)'
;MTETKTLTGFTKQAIEALSRANGEPDWMLARRFEAWHVYEETPFPAANDELWRRTSLNDLKLEAAVRRRRNCLRNFKGWRTIRTRRAF
;
A
#
# COMPACT_ATOMS: atom_id res chain seq x y z
N MET A 1 3.76 -1.95 -24.81
CA MET A 1 4.84 -1.42 -23.94
C MET A 1 4.17 -0.84 -22.69
N THR A 2 4.32 -1.44 -21.52
CA THR A 2 3.68 -0.97 -20.28
C THR A 2 4.64 -0.06 -19.51
N GLU A 3 4.35 1.23 -19.49
CA GLU A 3 5.15 2.26 -18.84
C GLU A 3 4.92 2.19 -17.32
N THR A 4 5.94 1.78 -16.55
CA THR A 4 5.90 1.79 -15.08
C THR A 4 6.22 3.17 -14.55
N LYS A 5 5.23 4.07 -14.57
CA LYS A 5 5.32 5.37 -13.91
C LYS A 5 5.38 5.16 -12.39
N THR A 6 6.46 5.57 -11.75
CA THR A 6 6.54 5.67 -10.29
C THR A 6 5.66 6.81 -9.83
N LEU A 7 4.40 6.51 -9.52
CA LEU A 7 3.47 7.46 -8.94
C LEU A 7 3.91 7.76 -7.51
N THR A 8 4.21 9.04 -7.26
CA THR A 8 4.45 9.58 -5.92
C THR A 8 3.12 10.01 -5.32
N GLY A 9 2.93 9.77 -4.03
CA GLY A 9 1.74 10.20 -3.30
C GLY A 9 0.64 9.15 -3.22
N PHE A 10 -0.21 9.30 -2.22
CA PHE A 10 -1.35 8.43 -1.96
C PHE A 10 -2.52 8.87 -2.86
N THR A 11 -2.62 8.29 -4.07
CA THR A 11 -3.63 8.65 -5.08
C THR A 11 -4.35 7.42 -5.63
N LYS A 12 -5.55 7.62 -6.21
CA LYS A 12 -6.31 6.54 -6.89
C LYS A 12 -5.51 5.82 -7.98
N GLN A 13 -4.74 6.57 -8.78
CA GLN A 13 -3.87 5.99 -9.82
C GLN A 13 -2.75 5.14 -9.20
N ALA A 14 -2.19 5.56 -8.05
CA ALA A 14 -1.16 4.81 -7.35
C ALA A 14 -1.68 3.45 -6.84
N ILE A 15 -2.96 3.39 -6.44
CA ILE A 15 -3.63 2.14 -6.04
C ILE A 15 -3.76 1.17 -7.21
N GLU A 16 -4.20 1.66 -8.38
CA GLU A 16 -4.33 0.83 -9.58
C GLU A 16 -2.96 0.29 -10.03
N ALA A 17 -1.94 1.16 -10.06
CA ALA A 17 -0.56 0.78 -10.36
C ALA A 17 0.00 -0.22 -9.34
N LEU A 18 -0.33 -0.07 -8.05
CA LEU A 18 0.05 -0.99 -6.98
C LEU A 18 -0.56 -2.38 -7.21
N SER A 19 -1.87 -2.45 -7.48
CA SER A 19 -2.59 -3.69 -7.72
C SER A 19 -2.02 -4.46 -8.90
N ARG A 20 -1.81 -3.77 -10.03
CA ARG A 20 -1.16 -4.33 -11.22
C ARG A 20 0.24 -4.84 -10.92
N ALA A 21 1.05 -4.06 -10.19
CA ALA A 21 2.41 -4.45 -9.82
C ALA A 21 2.49 -5.66 -8.88
N ASN A 22 1.43 -5.94 -8.13
CA ASN A 22 1.34 -7.09 -7.23
C ASN A 22 0.65 -8.30 -7.88
N GLY A 23 0.07 -8.16 -9.07
CA GLY A 23 -0.69 -9.23 -9.73
C GLY A 23 -1.95 -9.61 -8.95
N GLU A 24 -2.61 -8.64 -8.34
CA GLU A 24 -3.81 -8.86 -7.53
C GLU A 24 -5.02 -9.20 -8.42
N PRO A 25 -5.95 -10.07 -7.95
CA PRO A 25 -7.19 -10.38 -8.66
C PRO A 25 -8.16 -9.19 -8.62
N ASP A 26 -9.09 -9.13 -9.58
CA ASP A 26 -9.98 -7.97 -9.78
C ASP A 26 -10.83 -7.61 -8.56
N TRP A 27 -11.31 -8.62 -7.81
CA TRP A 27 -12.08 -8.38 -6.59
C TRP A 27 -11.26 -7.63 -5.52
N MET A 28 -9.94 -7.82 -5.49
CA MET A 28 -9.05 -7.14 -4.54
C MET A 28 -8.88 -5.67 -4.95
N LEU A 29 -8.73 -5.40 -6.25
CA LEU A 29 -8.68 -4.04 -6.79
C LEU A 29 -9.96 -3.27 -6.47
N ALA A 30 -11.13 -3.89 -6.69
CA ALA A 30 -12.42 -3.30 -6.36
C ALA A 30 -12.50 -2.91 -4.87
N ARG A 31 -12.10 -3.80 -3.95
CA ARG A 31 -12.06 -3.51 -2.50
C ARG A 31 -11.12 -2.36 -2.15
N ARG A 32 -10.00 -2.20 -2.86
CA ARG A 32 -9.11 -1.04 -2.65
C ARG A 32 -9.76 0.25 -3.12
N PHE A 33 -10.53 0.22 -4.21
CA PHE A 33 -11.27 1.41 -4.67
C PHE A 33 -12.42 1.79 -3.74
N GLU A 34 -13.11 0.81 -3.16
CA GLU A 34 -14.10 1.07 -2.10
C GLU A 34 -13.44 1.77 -0.90
N ALA A 35 -12.31 1.23 -0.41
CA ALA A 35 -11.58 1.85 0.68
C ALA A 35 -11.07 3.26 0.33
N TRP A 36 -10.68 3.49 -0.93
CA TRP A 36 -10.31 4.81 -1.42
C TRP A 36 -11.47 5.80 -1.38
N HIS A 37 -12.67 5.38 -1.81
CA HIS A 37 -13.86 6.22 -1.74
C HIS A 37 -14.20 6.61 -0.31
N VAL A 38 -14.16 5.65 0.62
CA VAL A 38 -14.40 5.94 2.05
C VAL A 38 -13.36 6.92 2.59
N TYR A 39 -12.09 6.81 2.17
CA TYR A 39 -11.05 7.76 2.55
C TYR A 39 -11.33 9.18 2.02
N GLU A 40 -11.80 9.33 0.78
CA GLU A 40 -12.15 10.65 0.21
C GLU A 40 -13.36 11.28 0.91
N GLU A 41 -14.32 10.47 1.36
CA GLU A 41 -15.51 10.94 2.08
C GLU A 41 -15.22 11.22 3.56
N THR A 42 -14.20 10.57 4.14
CA THR A 42 -13.85 10.75 5.55
C THR A 42 -13.01 12.01 5.72
N PRO A 43 -13.49 13.03 6.46
CA PRO A 43 -12.70 14.22 6.72
C PRO A 43 -11.45 13.88 7.54
N PHE A 44 -10.36 14.60 7.28
CA PHE A 44 -9.15 14.46 8.11
C PHE A 44 -9.48 14.87 9.56
N PRO A 45 -9.06 14.09 10.57
CA PRO A 45 -9.43 14.39 11.94
C PRO A 45 -8.82 15.73 12.38
N ALA A 46 -9.60 16.49 13.13
CA ALA A 46 -9.11 17.74 13.70
C ALA A 46 -8.11 17.47 14.82
N ALA A 47 -7.17 18.39 15.04
CA ALA A 47 -6.21 18.30 16.15
C ALA A 47 -6.86 18.21 17.54
N ASN A 48 -8.12 18.64 17.64
CA ASN A 48 -8.90 18.72 18.87
C ASN A 48 -9.89 17.56 19.02
N ASP A 49 -9.92 16.63 18.07
CA ASP A 49 -10.82 15.47 18.14
C ASP A 49 -10.38 14.57 19.31
N GLU A 50 -11.32 14.25 20.21
CA GLU A 50 -11.03 13.51 21.44
C GLU A 50 -10.47 12.11 21.12
N LEU A 51 -10.90 11.50 20.01
CA LEU A 51 -10.39 10.20 19.56
C LEU A 51 -8.91 10.27 19.14
N TRP A 52 -8.43 11.45 18.74
CA TRP A 52 -7.08 11.70 18.22
C TRP A 52 -6.18 12.50 19.16
N ARG A 53 -6.66 12.83 20.36
CA ARG A 53 -5.95 13.69 21.35
C ARG A 53 -4.49 13.30 21.61
N ARG A 54 -4.17 12.00 21.56
CA ARG A 54 -2.82 11.47 21.83
C ARG A 54 -2.04 11.10 20.56
N THR A 55 -2.62 11.29 19.38
CA THR A 55 -2.04 10.88 18.11
C THR A 55 -2.03 12.07 17.15
N SER A 56 -0.90 12.77 17.13
CA SER A 56 -0.66 13.84 16.15
C SER A 56 -0.47 13.24 14.76
N LEU A 57 -1.20 13.77 13.78
CA LEU A 57 -1.06 13.42 12.36
C LEU A 57 -0.31 14.48 11.54
N ASN A 58 0.21 15.54 12.19
CA ASN A 58 0.86 16.66 11.49
C ASN A 58 2.06 16.24 10.63
N ASP A 59 2.76 15.18 11.01
CA ASP A 59 3.93 14.67 10.29
C ASP A 59 3.56 13.68 9.16
N LEU A 60 2.27 13.32 9.01
CA LEU A 60 1.81 12.37 8.01
C LEU A 60 1.71 13.03 6.63
N LYS A 61 2.78 12.95 5.84
CA LYS A 61 2.86 13.49 4.48
C LYS A 61 2.38 12.50 3.43
N LEU A 62 1.07 12.45 3.18
CA LEU A 62 0.45 11.53 2.20
C LEU A 62 0.87 11.81 0.75
N GLU A 63 1.08 13.07 0.39
CA GLU A 63 1.54 13.47 -0.94
C GLU A 63 2.97 13.02 -1.27
N ALA A 64 3.82 12.95 -0.24
CA ALA A 64 5.20 12.51 -0.37
C ALA A 64 5.36 11.00 -0.14
N ALA A 65 4.27 10.27 0.14
CA ALA A 65 4.32 8.85 0.41
C ALA A 65 4.78 8.10 -0.84
N VAL A 66 5.99 7.55 -0.78
CA VAL A 66 6.52 6.67 -1.82
C VAL A 66 6.50 5.24 -1.30
N ARG A 67 5.98 4.32 -2.12
CA ARG A 67 6.09 2.88 -1.85
C ARG A 67 7.58 2.51 -1.80
N ARG A 68 8.12 2.36 -0.58
CA ARG A 68 9.42 1.69 -0.41
C ARG A 68 9.26 0.24 -0.82
N ARG A 69 9.81 -0.15 -1.97
CA ARG A 69 10.01 -1.56 -2.29
C ARG A 69 10.97 -2.12 -1.24
N ARG A 70 10.47 -2.91 -0.27
CA ARG A 70 11.33 -3.71 0.60
C ARG A 70 12.04 -4.73 -0.29
N ASN A 71 13.30 -4.46 -0.64
CA ASN A 71 14.12 -5.42 -1.35
C ASN A 71 14.82 -6.34 -0.34
N CYS A 72 14.06 -6.99 0.55
CA CYS A 72 14.64 -7.85 1.60
C CYS A 72 14.66 -9.34 1.24
N LEU A 73 14.15 -9.73 0.06
CA LEU A 73 14.10 -11.15 -0.36
C LEU A 73 14.83 -11.46 -1.68
N ARG A 74 15.60 -10.51 -2.25
CA ARG A 74 16.28 -10.77 -3.52
C ARG A 74 17.73 -11.23 -3.41
N ASN A 75 18.37 -11.14 -2.24
CA ASN A 75 19.79 -11.51 -2.09
C ASN A 75 20.12 -12.18 -0.73
N PHE A 76 19.25 -13.04 -0.20
CA PHE A 76 19.66 -13.96 0.87
C PHE A 76 19.92 -15.34 0.25
N LYS A 77 21.20 -15.70 0.06
CA LYS A 77 21.65 -16.99 -0.52
C LYS A 77 21.37 -18.22 0.38
N GLY A 78 20.27 -18.23 1.15
CA GLY A 78 20.04 -19.25 2.19
C GLY A 78 18.64 -19.83 2.30
N TRP A 79 17.62 -19.33 1.57
CA TRP A 79 16.22 -19.74 1.80
C TRP A 79 15.64 -20.69 0.74
N ARG A 80 16.49 -21.35 -0.06
CA ARG A 80 16.04 -22.27 -1.12
C ARG A 80 15.64 -23.67 -0.62
N THR A 81 15.68 -23.96 0.68
CA THR A 81 15.48 -25.32 1.21
C THR A 81 14.23 -25.55 2.07
N ILE A 82 13.41 -24.52 2.35
CA ILE A 82 12.25 -24.71 3.26
C ILE A 82 10.93 -25.00 2.52
N ARG A 83 10.86 -24.90 1.19
CA ARG A 83 9.63 -25.14 0.41
C ARG A 83 9.55 -26.47 -0.33
N THR A 84 10.28 -27.49 0.11
CA THR A 84 10.09 -28.87 -0.37
C THR A 84 10.10 -29.88 0.78
N ARG A 85 9.12 -29.79 1.68
CA ARG A 85 8.58 -30.95 2.42
C ARG A 85 7.10 -30.70 2.71
N ARG A 86 6.26 -30.94 1.70
CA ARG A 86 4.87 -31.35 1.91
C ARG A 86 4.57 -32.47 0.90
N ALA A 87 5.10 -33.63 1.23
CA ALA A 87 4.58 -34.91 0.78
C ALA A 87 4.07 -35.57 2.07
N PHE A 88 2.75 -35.49 2.27
CA PHE A 88 1.89 -36.47 2.91
C PHE A 88 0.46 -36.12 2.48
#